data_AF-A0A7W1BCP8-F1
#
_entry.id   AF-A0A7W1BCP8-F1
#
_cell.length_a   1.000
_cell.length_b   1.000
_cell.length_c   1.000
_cell.angle_alpha   90.00
_cell.angle_beta   90.00
_cell.angle_gamma   90.00
#
_symmetry.space_group_name_H-M   'P 1'
#
loop_
_entity.id
_entity.type
_entity.pdbx_description
1 polymer ?
#
loop_
_entity_poly.entity_id
_entity_poly.type
_entity_poly.pdbx_seq_one_letter_code
_entity_poly.pdbx_strand_id
1 'polypeptide(L)'
;EDDASFDGRHYRLAGATYRPRPVQRPHPPIWIGAGGERATIPIAARQADVWHCFSPFEELPRKAHVMDEHAKRAGRDPASITRATNLWISESWAEVSERADALRELGFTYLVVPWPREGRRRLDHFVRRVMPGLTG
;
A
#
# COMPACT_ATOMS: atom_id res chain seq x y z
N GLU A 1 -4.97 -8.16 26.01
CA GLU A 1 -5.83 -9.23 26.53
C GLU A 1 -5.71 -10.49 25.67
N ASP A 2 -5.52 -11.63 26.31
CA ASP A 2 -5.94 -12.93 25.77
C ASP A 2 -7.43 -13.08 26.07
N ASP A 3 -8.17 -13.79 25.21
CA ASP A 3 -9.64 -13.82 25.15
C ASP A 3 -10.24 -12.71 24.26
N ALA A 4 -9.91 -12.75 22.96
CA ALA A 4 -10.62 -11.96 21.98
C ALA A 4 -11.99 -12.62 21.70
N SER A 5 -13.05 -11.94 22.11
CA SER A 5 -14.44 -12.35 21.83
C SER A 5 -15.09 -11.36 20.86
N PHE A 6 -15.88 -11.87 19.92
CA PHE A 6 -16.56 -11.07 18.90
C PHE A 6 -17.94 -11.68 18.64
N ASP A 7 -19.00 -10.89 18.67
CA ASP A 7 -20.36 -11.34 18.32
C ASP A 7 -20.86 -10.55 17.10
N GLY A 8 -20.56 -11.07 15.92
CA GLY A 8 -20.95 -10.47 14.65
C GLY A 8 -22.09 -11.23 13.98
N ARG A 9 -22.70 -10.57 12.99
CA ARG A 9 -23.79 -11.13 12.19
C ARG A 9 -23.46 -12.49 11.54
N HIS A 10 -22.21 -12.66 11.11
CA HIS A 10 -21.78 -13.85 10.36
C HIS A 10 -20.86 -14.79 11.17
N TYR A 11 -20.17 -14.26 12.18
CA TYR A 11 -19.19 -14.99 12.96
C TYR A 11 -19.29 -14.61 14.43
N ARG A 12 -19.20 -15.62 15.28
CA ARG A 12 -19.04 -15.46 16.72
C ARG A 12 -17.73 -16.11 17.16
N LEU A 13 -16.92 -15.39 17.90
CA LEU A 13 -15.70 -15.85 18.55
C LEU A 13 -15.89 -15.71 20.06
N ALA A 14 -15.50 -16.73 20.80
CA ALA A 14 -15.44 -16.71 22.26
C ALA A 14 -14.08 -17.27 22.69
N GLY A 15 -13.34 -16.57 23.54
CA GLY A 15 -12.08 -17.12 24.06
C GLY A 15 -10.94 -17.17 23.05
N ALA A 16 -10.99 -16.44 21.93
CA ALA A 16 -9.98 -16.62 20.89
C ALA A 16 -8.59 -16.17 21.39
N THR A 17 -7.62 -17.08 21.30
CA THR A 17 -6.24 -16.83 21.68
C THR A 17 -5.32 -16.99 20.48
N TYR A 18 -4.25 -16.21 20.43
CA TYR A 18 -3.23 -16.28 19.38
C TYR A 18 -1.84 -16.19 19.99
N ARG A 19 -1.03 -17.21 19.70
CA ARG A 19 0.37 -17.33 20.14
C ARG A 19 1.25 -17.92 19.02
N PRO A 20 2.50 -17.43 18.88
CA PRO A 20 3.07 -16.29 19.59
C PRO A 20 2.41 -14.97 19.17
N ARG A 21 2.48 -13.94 20.03
CA ARG A 21 2.03 -12.60 19.65
C ARG A 21 3.02 -12.00 18.65
N PRO A 22 2.57 -11.12 17.73
CA PRO A 22 3.48 -10.31 16.95
C PRO A 22 4.44 -9.53 17.87
N VAL A 23 5.70 -9.44 17.47
CA VAL A 23 6.72 -8.69 18.22
C VAL A 23 6.52 -7.17 18.06
N GLN A 24 5.90 -6.75 16.96
CA GLN A 24 5.61 -5.35 16.63
C GLN A 24 4.51 -4.78 17.54
N ARG A 25 4.70 -3.53 17.96
CA ARG A 25 3.75 -2.74 18.77
C ARG A 25 3.31 -1.49 17.99
N PRO A 26 2.04 -1.05 18.09
CA PRO A 26 0.94 -1.71 18.81
C PRO A 26 0.48 -3.02 18.13
N HIS A 27 0.64 -3.11 16.81
CA HIS A 27 0.38 -4.27 15.97
C HIS A 27 1.26 -4.17 14.71
N PRO A 28 1.41 -5.25 13.92
CA PRO A 28 1.92 -5.14 12.56
C PRO A 28 1.08 -4.15 11.73
N PRO A 29 1.66 -3.44 10.74
CA PRO A 29 0.90 -2.53 9.89
C PRO A 29 -0.24 -3.24 9.16
N ILE A 30 -1.42 -2.63 9.17
CA ILE A 30 -2.60 -3.09 8.44
C ILE A 30 -2.55 -2.53 7.02
N TRP A 31 -2.39 -3.42 6.06
CA TRP A 31 -2.41 -3.11 4.63
C TRP A 31 -3.83 -3.27 4.09
N ILE A 32 -4.34 -2.23 3.44
CA ILE A 32 -5.64 -2.27 2.77
C ILE A 32 -5.47 -1.94 1.29
N GLY A 33 -5.80 -2.91 0.45
CA GLY A 33 -5.94 -2.73 -0.99
C GLY A 33 -7.22 -1.99 -1.34
N ALA A 34 -7.12 -0.83 -2.00
CA ALA A 34 -8.31 -0.04 -2.37
C ALA A 34 -8.12 0.81 -3.63
N GLY A 35 -9.10 0.80 -4.53
CA GLY A 35 -9.19 1.70 -5.69
C GLY A 35 -10.59 2.30 -5.92
N GLY A 36 -11.60 1.79 -5.20
CA GLY A 36 -12.99 2.22 -5.33
C GLY A 36 -13.27 3.42 -4.41
N GLU A 37 -13.53 4.57 -5.01
CA GLU A 37 -13.65 5.85 -4.31
C GLU A 37 -14.85 5.93 -3.37
N ARG A 38 -15.94 5.23 -3.70
CA ARG A 38 -17.16 5.26 -2.88
C ARG A 38 -17.16 4.24 -1.75
N ALA A 39 -16.44 3.13 -1.92
CA ALA A 39 -16.57 1.97 -1.04
C ALA A 39 -15.26 1.64 -0.31
N THR A 40 -14.18 1.38 -1.04
CA THR A 40 -12.95 0.82 -0.47
C THR A 40 -11.96 1.88 0.00
N ILE A 41 -11.80 2.99 -0.72
CA ILE A 41 -10.93 4.10 -0.28
C ILE A 41 -11.40 4.70 1.05
N PRO A 42 -12.70 4.94 1.29
CA PRO A 42 -13.16 5.42 2.59
C PRO A 42 -12.83 4.47 3.75
N ILE A 43 -12.83 3.15 3.52
CA ILE A 43 -12.44 2.16 4.53
C ILE A 43 -10.94 2.26 4.81
N ALA A 44 -10.12 2.25 3.75
CA ALA A 44 -8.67 2.37 3.86
C ALA A 44 -8.26 3.68 4.57
N ALA A 45 -8.88 4.80 4.20
CA ALA A 45 -8.66 6.09 4.85
C ALA A 45 -8.87 6.03 6.37
N ARG A 46 -9.91 5.32 6.84
CA ARG A 46 -10.22 5.21 8.27
C ARG A 46 -9.30 4.24 9.03
N GLN A 47 -8.82 3.19 8.39
CA GLN A 47 -8.30 2.00 9.09
C GLN A 47 -6.89 1.56 8.67
N ALA A 48 -6.40 1.97 7.51
CA ALA A 48 -5.14 1.49 6.99
C ALA A 48 -3.95 2.20 7.63
N ASP A 49 -2.90 1.43 7.90
CA ASP A 49 -1.55 1.96 8.09
C ASP A 49 -0.85 2.11 6.72
N VAL A 50 -1.16 1.20 5.79
CA VAL A 50 -0.67 1.23 4.41
C VAL A 50 -1.83 1.06 3.44
N TRP A 51 -2.01 2.01 2.54
CA TRP A 51 -2.95 1.93 1.44
C TRP A 51 -2.25 1.47 0.17
N HIS A 52 -2.63 0.30 -0.34
CA HIS A 52 -2.17 -0.18 -1.64
C HIS A 52 -3.20 0.15 -2.72
N CYS A 53 -2.85 1.04 -3.65
CA CYS A 53 -3.67 1.36 -4.81
C CYS A 53 -3.28 0.53 -6.02
N PHE A 54 -4.26 -0.11 -6.66
CA PHE A 54 -4.09 -0.93 -7.87
C PHE A 54 -4.58 -0.25 -9.15
N SER A 55 -4.95 1.04 -9.08
CA SER A 55 -5.42 1.77 -10.24
C SER A 55 -4.30 2.00 -11.27
N PRO A 56 -4.66 2.21 -12.55
CA PRO A 56 -3.72 2.68 -13.57
C PRO A 56 -2.99 3.96 -13.12
N PHE A 57 -1.76 4.15 -13.62
CA PHE A 57 -0.88 5.24 -13.21
C PHE A 57 -1.52 6.62 -13.37
N GLU A 58 -2.22 6.83 -14.48
CA GLU A 58 -2.94 8.06 -14.82
C GLU A 58 -4.07 8.40 -13.85
N GLU A 59 -4.61 7.42 -13.13
CA GLU A 59 -5.65 7.64 -12.13
C GLU A 59 -5.08 7.94 -10.73
N LEU A 60 -3.81 7.56 -10.46
CA LEU A 60 -3.23 7.65 -9.12
C LEU A 60 -3.26 9.06 -8.52
N PRO A 61 -3.02 10.17 -9.26
CA PRO A 61 -3.18 11.51 -8.71
C PRO A 61 -4.59 11.76 -8.17
N ARG A 62 -5.61 11.33 -8.91
CA ARG A 62 -7.01 11.46 -8.49
C ARG A 62 -7.32 10.59 -7.28
N LYS A 63 -6.84 9.35 -7.27
CA LYS A 63 -7.04 8.43 -6.14
C LYS A 63 -6.37 8.94 -4.88
N ALA A 64 -5.16 9.49 -5.00
CA ALA A 64 -4.40 10.10 -3.91
C ALA A 64 -5.18 11.27 -3.29
N HIS A 65 -5.71 12.16 -4.13
CA HIS A 65 -6.55 13.26 -3.66
C HIS A 65 -7.81 12.77 -2.91
N VAL A 66 -8.51 11.77 -3.46
CA VAL A 66 -9.69 11.19 -2.82
C VAL A 66 -9.33 10.51 -1.48
N MET A 67 -8.19 9.82 -1.41
CA MET A 67 -7.69 9.26 -0.17
C MET A 67 -7.47 10.36 0.89
N ASP A 68 -6.83 11.46 0.53
CA ASP A 68 -6.56 12.57 1.45
C ASP A 68 -7.83 13.19 2.00
N GLU A 69 -8.82 13.42 1.13
CA GLU A 69 -10.12 13.93 1.53
C GLU A 69 -10.83 12.99 2.51
N HIS A 70 -10.79 11.67 2.26
CA HIS A 70 -11.39 10.71 3.17
C HIS A 70 -10.62 10.56 4.48
N ALA A 71 -9.29 10.64 4.48
CA ALA A 71 -8.48 10.58 5.69
C ALA A 71 -8.77 11.80 6.58
N LYS A 72 -8.81 13.01 6.00
CA LYS A 72 -9.20 14.23 6.71
C LYS A 72 -10.61 14.15 7.28
N ARG A 73 -11.59 13.69 6.48
CA ARG A 73 -12.98 13.48 6.95
C ARG A 73 -13.09 12.46 8.08
N ALA A 74 -12.16 11.51 8.13
CA ALA A 74 -12.04 10.54 9.21
C ALA A 74 -11.27 11.06 10.44
N GLY A 75 -10.81 12.32 10.42
CA GLY A 75 -10.01 12.91 11.49
C GLY A 75 -8.57 12.41 11.55
N ARG A 76 -8.04 11.85 10.47
CA ARG A 76 -6.65 11.37 10.36
C ARG A 76 -5.80 12.31 9.53
N ASP A 77 -4.54 12.42 9.89
CA ASP A 77 -3.51 13.01 9.03
C ASP A 77 -3.28 12.07 7.83
N PRO A 78 -3.48 12.51 6.57
CA PRO A 78 -3.20 11.67 5.42
C PRO A 78 -1.74 11.20 5.34
N ALA A 79 -0.79 11.97 5.88
CA ALA A 79 0.62 11.57 5.92
C ALA A 79 0.88 10.38 6.88
N SER A 80 -0.06 10.08 7.78
CA SER A 80 0.01 8.88 8.64
C SER A 80 -0.28 7.58 7.89
N ILE A 81 -0.72 7.64 6.63
CA ILE A 81 -1.05 6.48 5.80
C ILE A 81 0.03 6.33 4.74
N THR A 82 0.84 5.27 4.85
CA THR A 82 1.84 4.97 3.80
C THR A 82 1.12 4.61 2.51
N ARG A 83 1.58 5.17 1.38
CA ARG A 83 1.00 4.87 0.07
C ARG A 83 1.86 3.85 -0.67
N ALA A 84 1.22 2.77 -1.08
CA ALA A 84 1.81 1.70 -1.86
C ALA A 84 1.13 1.56 -3.22
N THR A 85 1.91 1.24 -4.25
CA THR A 85 1.38 0.86 -5.56
C THR A 85 2.37 -0.02 -6.31
N ASN A 86 1.98 -0.48 -7.50
CA ASN A 86 2.83 -1.31 -8.33
C ASN A 86 3.76 -0.45 -9.19
N LEU A 87 5.05 -0.78 -9.21
CA LEU A 87 5.99 -0.31 -10.22
C LEU A 87 6.27 -1.47 -11.18
N TRP A 88 5.72 -1.38 -12.40
CA TRP A 88 6.05 -2.30 -13.48
C TRP A 88 7.44 -1.96 -14.04
N ILE A 89 8.24 -2.99 -14.29
CA ILE A 89 9.64 -2.84 -14.70
C ILE A 89 9.94 -3.49 -16.05
N SER A 90 8.93 -3.74 -16.88
CA SER A 90 9.10 -4.36 -18.21
C SER A 90 9.30 -3.31 -19.32
N GLU A 91 8.99 -2.05 -19.04
CA GLU A 91 9.19 -0.87 -19.91
C GLU A 91 10.66 -0.46 -20.04
N SER A 92 11.01 0.61 -20.76
CA SER A 92 12.40 1.08 -20.80
C SER A 92 12.87 1.56 -19.41
N TRP A 93 14.18 1.52 -19.12
CA TRP A 93 14.69 1.98 -17.82
C TRP A 93 14.48 3.48 -17.58
N ALA A 94 14.41 4.28 -18.66
CA ALA A 94 14.04 5.68 -18.58
C ALA A 94 12.60 5.84 -18.08
N GLU A 95 11.64 5.13 -18.69
CA GLU A 95 10.23 5.15 -18.27
C GLU A 95 10.03 4.61 -16.85
N VAL A 96 10.77 3.56 -16.47
CA VAL A 96 10.72 3.02 -15.10
C VAL A 96 11.18 4.06 -14.08
N SER A 97 12.25 4.80 -14.40
CA SER A 97 12.80 5.84 -13.51
C SER A 97 11.86 7.03 -13.42
N GLU A 98 11.36 7.53 -14.56
CA GLU A 98 10.38 8.62 -14.62
C GLU A 98 9.10 8.27 -13.85
N ARG A 99 8.59 7.04 -14.02
CA ARG A 99 7.41 6.58 -13.30
C ARG A 99 7.66 6.49 -11.80
N ALA A 100 8.82 6.02 -11.37
CA ALA A 100 9.18 5.96 -9.95
C ALA A 100 9.28 7.37 -9.33
N ASP A 101 9.85 8.34 -10.04
CA ASP A 101 9.92 9.73 -9.59
C ASP A 101 8.53 10.36 -9.48
N ALA A 102 7.68 10.21 -10.49
CA ALA A 102 6.32 10.71 -10.46
C ALA A 102 5.48 10.07 -9.33
N LEU A 103 5.67 8.78 -9.05
CA LEU A 103 5.05 8.11 -7.91
C LEU A 103 5.51 8.70 -6.58
N ARG A 104 6.81 9.00 -6.45
CA ARG A 104 7.38 9.65 -5.26
C ARG A 104 6.80 11.04 -5.03
N GLU A 105 6.65 11.85 -6.09
CA GLU A 105 6.01 13.18 -6.02
C GLU A 105 4.54 13.09 -5.57
N LEU A 106 3.85 12.02 -5.96
CA LEU A 106 2.50 11.70 -5.49
C LEU A 106 2.48 11.06 -4.07
N GLY A 107 3.62 10.96 -3.39
CA GLY A 107 3.74 10.42 -2.03
C GLY A 107 3.69 8.89 -1.94
N PHE A 108 3.80 8.16 -3.06
CA PHE A 108 3.95 6.71 -3.05
C PHE A 108 5.39 6.34 -2.72
N THR A 109 5.61 5.93 -1.47
CA THR A 109 6.94 5.61 -0.94
C THR A 109 7.20 4.11 -0.83
N TYR A 110 6.17 3.28 -0.99
CA TYR A 110 6.31 1.83 -1.03
C TYR A 110 5.96 1.29 -2.41
N LEU A 111 6.97 0.87 -3.17
CA LEU A 111 6.78 0.34 -4.52
C LEU A 111 6.81 -1.19 -4.49
N VAL A 112 5.69 -1.81 -4.84
CA VAL A 112 5.61 -3.25 -5.06
C VAL A 112 6.02 -3.51 -6.50
N VAL A 113 7.07 -4.31 -6.71
CA VAL A 113 7.55 -4.65 -8.05
C VAL A 113 7.03 -6.05 -8.41
N PRO A 114 6.03 -6.17 -9.30
CA PRO A 114 5.56 -7.47 -9.76
C PRO A 114 6.67 -8.23 -10.50
N TRP A 115 6.57 -9.56 -10.54
CA TRP A 115 7.53 -10.37 -11.27
C TRP A 115 7.52 -10.03 -12.77
N PRO A 116 8.67 -9.64 -13.37
CA PRO A 116 8.73 -9.22 -14.76
C PRO A 116 8.56 -10.40 -15.72
N ARG A 117 7.96 -10.15 -16.89
CA ARG A 117 7.76 -11.17 -17.94
C ARG A 117 9.09 -11.69 -18.51
N GLU A 118 10.10 -10.83 -18.49
CA GLU A 118 11.48 -11.11 -18.91
C GLU A 118 12.24 -11.99 -17.91
N GLY A 119 11.63 -12.28 -16.75
CA GLY A 119 12.16 -13.16 -15.72
C GLY A 119 13.31 -12.56 -14.91
N ARG A 120 14.05 -13.44 -14.22
CA ARG A 120 15.04 -13.06 -13.19
C ARG A 120 16.11 -12.08 -13.66
N ARG A 121 16.56 -12.18 -14.92
CA ARG A 121 17.61 -11.29 -15.46
C ARG A 121 17.18 -9.81 -15.42
N ARG A 122 15.90 -9.54 -15.69
CA ARG A 122 15.33 -8.19 -15.65
C ARG A 122 15.25 -7.67 -14.22
N LEU A 123 14.80 -8.50 -13.29
CA LEU A 123 14.75 -8.18 -11.87
C LEU A 123 16.16 -7.92 -11.31
N ASP A 124 17.14 -8.77 -11.63
CA ASP A 124 18.53 -8.61 -11.19
C ASP A 124 19.14 -7.30 -11.70
N HIS A 125 18.84 -6.91 -12.95
CA HIS A 125 19.28 -5.63 -13.50
C HIS A 125 18.63 -4.47 -12.75
N PHE A 126 17.31 -4.50 -12.57
CA PHE A 126 16.59 -3.46 -11.83
C PHE A 126 17.19 -3.25 -10.44
N VAL A 127 17.33 -4.32 -9.65
CA VAL A 127 17.86 -4.27 -8.27
C VAL A 127 19.28 -3.73 -8.22
N ARG A 128 20.15 -4.09 -9.18
CA ARG A 128 21.58 -3.74 -9.13
C ARG A 128 21.91 -2.40 -9.78
N ARG A 129 21.12 -1.95 -10.77
CA ARG A 129 21.48 -0.84 -11.65
C ARG A 129 20.50 0.32 -11.64
N VAL A 130 19.23 0.07 -11.33
CA VAL A 130 18.17 1.10 -11.40
C VAL A 130 17.72 1.49 -9.99
N MET A 131 17.35 0.50 -9.17
CA MET A 131 16.84 0.71 -7.80
C MET A 131 17.73 1.60 -6.92
N PRO A 132 19.09 1.51 -6.94
CA PRO A 132 19.92 2.40 -6.13
C PRO A 132 19.76 3.89 -6.46
N GLY A 133 19.38 4.22 -7.70
CA GLY A 133 19.08 5.60 -8.10
C GLY A 133 17.70 6.09 -7.66
N LEU A 134 16.82 5.19 -7.23
CA LEU A 134 15.45 5.52 -6.78
C LEU A 134 15.35 5.70 -5.26
N THR A 135 16.34 5.22 -4.51
CA THR A 135 16.37 5.26 -3.04
C THR A 135 16.97 6.54 -2.45
N GLY A 136 17.27 7.54 -3.31
CA GLY A 136 17.85 8.84 -2.95
C GLY A 136 16.83 9.94 -2.71
#